data_AF-A0A9D2GMG2-F1
#
_entry.id   AF-A0A9D2GMG2-F1
#
_cell.length_a   1.000
_cell.length_b   1.000
_cell.length_c   1.000
_cell.angle_alpha   90.00
_cell.angle_beta   90.00
_cell.angle_gamma   90.00
#
_symmetry.space_group_name_H-M   'P 1'
#
loop_
_entity.id
_entity.type
_entity.pdbx_description
1 polymer ?
#
loop_
_entity_poly.entity_id
_entity_poly.type
_entity_poly.pdbx_seq_one_letter_code
_entity_poly.pdbx_strand_id
1 'polypeptide(L)'
;MEFFGILFLAVIVEGISWWGQEIIKTKKIPWNSLVDIVFGVALCIGTHTDLFAMVGVPVEWPYVGQVLTGLLVSRGSDYLKALTSKLTSKIGGNTEKAGADGTAAGKEGKSE
;
A
#
# COMPACT_ATOMS: atom_id res chain seq x y z
N MET A 1 -0.58 21.86 -14.46
CA MET A 1 -0.71 20.40 -14.67
C MET A 1 0.65 19.73 -14.44
N GLU A 2 1.75 20.28 -14.99
CA GLU A 2 3.15 19.85 -14.73
C GLU A 2 3.52 19.59 -13.26
N PHE A 3 3.16 20.49 -12.33
CA PHE A 3 3.51 20.34 -10.90
C PHE A 3 2.91 19.10 -10.24
N PHE A 4 1.71 18.70 -10.69
CA PHE A 4 1.01 17.54 -10.13
C PHE A 4 1.70 16.23 -10.51
N GLY A 5 2.28 16.14 -11.71
CA GLY A 5 3.08 14.99 -12.14
C GLY A 5 4.36 14.81 -11.32
N ILE A 6 5.03 15.91 -10.99
CA ILE A 6 6.25 15.90 -10.16
C ILE A 6 5.93 15.49 -8.72
N LEU A 7 4.82 16.00 -8.16
CA LEU A 7 4.32 15.58 -6.85
C LEU A 7 4.02 14.07 -6.84
N PHE A 8 3.37 13.57 -7.88
CA PHE A 8 3.05 12.15 -8.03
C PHE A 8 4.30 11.27 -8.07
N LEU A 9 5.28 11.65 -8.89
CA LEU A 9 6.56 10.97 -8.98
C LEU A 9 7.30 10.96 -7.63
N ALA A 10 7.27 12.07 -6.88
CA ALA A 10 7.88 12.15 -5.56
C ALA A 10 7.23 11.16 -4.56
N VAL A 11 5.90 11.03 -4.57
CA VAL A 11 5.19 10.07 -3.71
C VAL A 11 5.56 8.63 -4.07
N ILE A 12 5.71 8.30 -5.35
CA ILE A 12 6.16 6.96 -5.78
C ILE A 12 7.57 6.67 -5.30
N VAL A 13 8.49 7.62 -5.46
CA VAL A 13 9.87 7.49 -4.99
C VAL A 13 9.91 7.24 -3.48
N GLU A 14 9.09 7.95 -2.70
CA GLU A 14 8.98 7.73 -1.25
C GLU A 14 8.49 6.31 -0.92
N GLY A 15 7.49 5.84 -1.65
CA GLY A 15 6.95 4.48 -1.50
C GLY A 15 7.97 3.37 -1.82
N ILE A 16 8.84 3.58 -2.81
CA ILE A 16 9.89 2.63 -3.20
C ILE A 16 11.07 2.71 -2.22
N SER A 17 11.49 3.93 -1.87
CA SER A 17 12.57 4.24 -0.92
C SER A 17 12.36 3.52 0.42
N TRP A 18 11.14 3.57 0.94
CA TRP A 18 10.80 2.90 2.20
C TRP A 18 10.98 1.38 2.12
N TRP A 19 10.62 0.74 1.00
CA TRP A 19 10.79 -0.71 0.84
C TRP A 19 12.27 -1.11 0.86
N GLY A 20 13.10 -0.36 0.14
CA GLY A 20 14.55 -0.59 0.09
C GLY A 20 15.21 -0.42 1.45
N GLN A 21 14.86 0.66 2.17
CA GLN A 21 15.37 0.94 3.51
C GLN A 21 14.94 -0.14 4.53
N GLU A 22 13.70 -0.62 4.45
CA GLU A 22 13.18 -1.64 5.37
C GLU A 22 13.93 -2.96 5.20
N ILE A 23 14.10 -3.44 3.97
CA ILE A 23 14.83 -4.69 3.69
C ILE A 23 16.27 -4.65 4.20
N ILE A 24 16.95 -3.51 4.03
CA ILE A 24 18.33 -3.32 4.47
C ILE A 24 18.42 -3.32 6.01
N LYS A 25 17.45 -2.72 6.71
CA LYS A 25 17.47 -2.55 8.16
C LYS A 25 17.01 -3.80 8.92
N THR A 26 15.91 -4.41 8.51
CA THR A 26 15.31 -5.53 9.25
C THR A 26 15.69 -6.90 8.71
N LYS A 27 16.31 -7.01 7.52
CA LYS A 27 16.60 -8.28 6.80
C LYS A 27 15.38 -9.21 6.69
N LYS A 28 14.18 -8.70 6.92
CA LYS A 28 12.91 -9.43 6.91
C LYS A 28 12.00 -8.77 5.91
N ILE A 29 11.29 -9.57 5.13
CA ILE A 29 10.29 -9.08 4.21
C ILE A 29 9.00 -8.87 5.02
N PRO A 30 8.45 -7.64 5.08
CA PRO A 30 7.19 -7.41 5.76
C PRO A 30 6.05 -8.01 4.93
N TRP A 31 5.53 -9.16 5.37
CA TRP A 31 4.42 -9.85 4.72
C TRP A 31 3.16 -8.99 4.63
N ASN A 32 2.90 -8.14 5.63
CA ASN A 32 1.75 -7.24 5.64
C ASN A 32 1.79 -6.28 4.44
N SER A 33 2.95 -5.67 4.16
CA SER A 33 3.10 -4.78 3.00
C SER A 33 2.94 -5.53 1.68
N LEU A 34 3.34 -6.81 1.61
CA LEU A 34 3.15 -7.60 0.41
C LEU A 34 1.66 -7.83 0.11
N VAL A 35 0.86 -8.11 1.14
CA VAL A 35 -0.60 -8.26 1.01
C VAL A 35 -1.24 -6.96 0.53
N ASP A 36 -0.85 -5.82 1.11
CA ASP A 36 -1.37 -4.51 0.69
C ASP A 36 -1.01 -4.20 -0.78
N ILE A 37 0.19 -4.57 -1.24
CA ILE A 37 0.62 -4.39 -2.64
C ILE A 37 -0.23 -5.26 -3.57
N VAL A 38 -0.41 -6.53 -3.23
CA VAL A 38 -1.21 -7.47 -4.04
C VAL A 38 -2.66 -6.99 -4.15
N PHE A 39 -3.27 -6.56 -3.04
CA PHE A 39 -4.64 -6.03 -3.05
C PHE A 39 -4.74 -4.70 -3.82
N GLY A 40 -3.77 -3.79 -3.67
CA GLY A 40 -3.73 -2.51 -4.38
C GLY A 40 -3.63 -2.70 -5.90
N VAL A 41 -2.74 -3.57 -6.35
CA VAL A 41 -2.58 -3.90 -7.78
C VAL A 41 -3.81 -4.64 -8.31
N ALA A 42 -4.35 -5.62 -7.58
CA ALA A 42 -5.56 -6.34 -7.99
C ALA A 42 -6.77 -5.41 -8.16
N LEU A 43 -6.95 -4.45 -7.24
CA LEU A 43 -8.00 -3.42 -7.33
C LEU A 43 -7.80 -2.55 -8.59
N CYS A 44 -6.61 -1.99 -8.80
CA CYS A 44 -6.37 -1.10 -9.95
C CYS A 44 -6.50 -1.81 -11.30
N ILE A 45 -6.13 -3.09 -11.38
CA ILE A 45 -6.38 -3.92 -12.57
C ILE A 45 -7.88 -4.15 -12.75
N GLY A 46 -8.60 -4.53 -11.69
CA GLY A 46 -10.05 -4.77 -11.75
C GLY A 46 -10.88 -3.52 -12.08
N THR A 47 -10.41 -2.33 -11.68
CA THR A 47 -11.06 -1.05 -11.96
C THR A 47 -10.51 -0.34 -13.20
N HIS A 48 -9.54 -0.94 -13.90
CA HIS A 48 -8.79 -0.34 -15.01
C HIS A 48 -8.29 1.08 -14.70
N THR A 49 -7.96 1.36 -13.45
CA THR A 49 -7.61 2.71 -13.00
C THR A 49 -6.14 2.99 -13.28
N ASP A 50 -5.90 4.02 -14.09
CA ASP A 50 -4.57 4.54 -14.39
C ASP A 50 -4.47 6.00 -13.95
N LEU A 51 -3.79 6.21 -12.84
CA LEU A 51 -3.62 7.53 -12.24
C LEU A 51 -2.57 8.36 -12.99
N PHE A 52 -1.65 7.71 -13.71
CA PHE A 52 -0.66 8.38 -14.55
C PHE A 52 -1.31 9.00 -15.79
N ALA A 53 -2.20 8.25 -16.44
CA ALA A 53 -3.04 8.78 -17.52
C ALA A 53 -3.91 9.96 -17.04
N MET A 54 -4.47 9.88 -15.83
CA MET A 54 -5.27 10.96 -15.23
C MET A 54 -4.46 12.22 -14.89
N VAL A 55 -3.21 12.06 -14.47
CA VAL A 55 -2.32 13.18 -14.07
C VAL A 55 -1.62 13.82 -15.28
N GLY A 56 -1.79 13.26 -16.48
CA GLY A 56 -1.20 13.79 -17.72
C GLY A 56 0.23 13.32 -17.98
N VAL A 57 0.66 12.23 -17.33
CA VAL A 57 1.92 11.54 -17.62
C VAL A 57 1.56 10.20 -18.28
N PRO A 58 1.16 10.19 -19.56
CA PRO A 58 0.80 8.95 -20.22
C PRO A 58 2.04 8.05 -20.29
N VAL A 59 1.99 6.92 -19.58
CA VAL A 59 3.02 5.88 -19.67
C VAL A 59 2.77 5.16 -21.00
N GLU A 60 3.78 5.07 -21.87
CA GLU A 60 3.65 4.40 -23.18
C GLU A 60 3.16 2.94 -23.06
N TRP A 61 3.35 2.32 -21.88
CA TRP A 61 2.91 0.96 -21.59
C TRP A 61 1.64 0.94 -20.70
N PRO A 62 0.46 0.57 -21.25
CA PRO A 62 -0.84 0.69 -20.56
C PRO A 62 -0.99 -0.17 -19.29
N TYR A 63 -0.27 -1.27 -19.18
CA TYR A 63 -0.28 -2.11 -17.97
C TYR A 63 0.65 -1.59 -16.87
N VAL A 64 1.69 -0.83 -17.23
CA VAL A 64 2.67 -0.31 -16.28
C VAL A 64 2.06 0.81 -15.43
N GLY A 65 1.22 1.66 -16.03
CA GLY A 65 0.48 2.72 -15.32
C GLY A 65 -0.44 2.16 -14.23
N GLN A 66 -1.18 1.09 -14.53
CA GLN A 66 -2.08 0.43 -13.59
C GLN A 66 -1.33 -0.24 -12.42
N VAL A 67 -0.22 -0.93 -12.70
CA VAL A 67 0.60 -1.58 -11.67
C VAL A 67 1.26 -0.54 -10.75
N LEU A 68 1.83 0.53 -11.32
CA LEU A 68 2.43 1.62 -10.55
C LEU A 68 1.36 2.35 -9.70
N THR A 69 0.16 2.54 -10.25
CA THR A 69 -0.97 3.09 -9.50
C THR A 69 -1.33 2.19 -8.32
N GLY A 70 -1.45 0.88 -8.54
CA GLY A 70 -1.73 -0.08 -7.47
C GLY A 70 -0.65 -0.12 -6.39
N LEU A 71 0.62 0.02 -6.78
CA LEU A 71 1.74 0.12 -5.84
C LEU A 71 1.65 1.40 -4.99
N LEU A 72 1.27 2.52 -5.59
CA LEU A 72 1.07 3.78 -4.88
C LEU A 72 -0.14 3.73 -3.93
N VAL A 73 -1.25 3.14 -4.37
CA VAL A 73 -2.46 2.96 -3.55
C VAL A 73 -2.18 2.08 -2.33
N SER A 74 -1.39 1.01 -2.50
CA SER A 74 -0.94 0.14 -1.40
C SER A 74 -0.23 0.93 -0.29
N ARG A 75 0.64 1.88 -0.66
CA ARG A 75 1.32 2.76 0.31
C ARG A 75 0.38 3.75 0.97
N GLY A 76 -0.57 4.30 0.21
CA GLY A 76 -1.63 5.15 0.74
C GLY A 76 -2.41 4.48 1.89
N SER A 77 -2.69 3.18 1.74
CA SER A 77 -3.37 2.37 2.78
C SER A 77 -2.58 2.30 4.08
N ASP A 78 -1.28 2.04 4.02
CA ASP A 78 -0.41 1.98 5.20
C ASP A 78 -0.35 3.33 5.95
N TYR A 79 -0.27 4.44 5.20
CA TYR A 79 -0.31 5.78 5.79
C TYR A 79 -1.68 6.09 6.41
N LEU A 80 -2.79 5.68 5.78
CA LEU A 80 -4.14 5.85 6.32
C LEU A 80 -4.33 5.06 7.62
N LYS A 81 -3.84 3.81 7.69
CA LYS A 81 -3.87 2.99 8.91
C LYS A 81 -3.11 3.69 10.04
N ALA A 82 -1.91 4.20 9.77
CA ALA A 82 -1.11 4.93 10.74
C ALA A 82 -1.78 6.24 11.20
N LEU A 83 -2.40 6.98 10.28
CA LEU A 83 -3.14 8.20 10.59
C LEU A 83 -4.36 7.91 11.47
N THR A 84 -5.15 6.90 11.09
CA THR A 84 -6.34 6.46 11.83
C THR A 84 -5.98 6.00 13.23
N SER A 85 -4.92 5.19 13.36
CA SER A 85 -4.41 4.75 14.66
C SER A 85 -4.01 5.93 15.56
N LYS A 86 -3.28 6.91 15.02
CA LYS A 86 -2.87 8.11 15.77
C LYS A 86 -4.06 8.98 16.17
N LEU A 87 -5.04 9.16 15.30
CA LEU A 87 -6.24 9.94 15.58
C LEU A 87 -7.07 9.27 16.68
N THR A 88 -7.34 7.97 16.55
CA THR A 88 -8.06 7.19 17.56
C THR A 88 -7.31 7.19 18.90
N SER A 89 -5.99 7.02 18.89
CA SER A 89 -5.17 7.06 20.11
C SER A 89 -5.12 8.43 20.78
N LYS A 90 -5.29 9.52 20.03
CA LYS A 90 -5.31 10.88 20.58
C LYS A 90 -6.68 11.30 21.10
N ILE A 91 -7.75 10.75 20.51
CA ILE A 91 -9.15 11.02 20.89
C ILE A 91 -9.58 10.12 22.07
N GLY A 92 -9.17 8.85 22.06
CA GLY A 92 -9.37 7.92 23.17
C GLY A 92 -8.11 7.82 24.02
N GLY A 93 -8.00 8.62 25.07
CA GLY A 93 -6.92 8.51 26.04
C GLY A 93 -6.86 7.08 26.62
N ASN A 94 -5.75 6.38 26.32
CA ASN A 94 -5.32 5.11 26.88
C ASN A 94 -6.39 4.00 27.02
N THR A 95 -6.50 3.13 26.02
CA THR A 95 -6.91 1.73 26.26
C THR A 95 -6.00 0.82 25.47
N GLU A 96 -5.31 -0.05 26.20
CA GLU A 96 -4.47 -1.12 25.71
C GLU A 96 -5.22 -2.03 24.73
N LYS A 97 -4.47 -2.51 23.73
CA LYS A 97 -4.67 -3.74 22.95
C LYS A 97 -6.05 -3.96 22.31
N ALA A 98 -6.14 -3.60 21.03
CA ALA A 98 -7.03 -4.24 20.05
C ALA A 98 -6.36 -4.11 18.67
N GLY A 99 -6.20 -5.12 17.83
CA GLY A 99 -6.47 -6.54 17.89
C GLY A 99 -5.38 -7.24 17.07
N ALA A 100 -5.12 -8.52 17.35
CA ALA A 100 -5.68 -9.59 16.51
C ALA A 100 -5.18 -9.42 15.07
N ASP A 101 -4.08 -10.08 14.72
CA ASP A 101 -4.23 -11.40 14.11
C ASP A 101 -5.39 -11.41 13.11
N GLY A 102 -5.07 -10.94 11.92
CA GLY A 102 -5.88 -11.07 10.72
C GLY A 102 -5.12 -11.86 9.68
N THR A 103 -4.52 -12.99 10.05
CA THR A 103 -4.20 -14.07 9.11
C THR A 103 -4.68 -15.39 9.70
N ALA A 104 -5.99 -15.45 9.93
CA ALA A 104 -6.72 -16.68 10.16
C ALA A 104 -7.92 -16.75 9.21
N ALA A 105 -7.63 -17.20 7.99
CA ALA A 105 -8.53 -17.92 7.09
C ALA A 105 -7.60 -18.61 6.08
N GLY A 106 -7.31 -19.90 6.13
CA GLY A 106 -8.05 -21.04 6.64
C GLY A 106 -7.96 -22.09 5.54
N LYS A 107 -7.33 -23.23 5.85
CA LYS A 107 -7.32 -24.55 5.16
C LYS A 107 -6.18 -25.33 5.83
N GLU A 108 -6.30 -26.55 6.35
CA GLU A 108 -7.28 -27.63 6.21
C GLU A 108 -7.20 -28.50 7.48
N GLY A 109 -8.32 -29.14 7.82
CA GLY A 109 -8.33 -30.23 8.77
C GLY A 109 -7.63 -31.47 8.19
N LYS A 110 -6.98 -32.22 9.08
CA LYS A 110 -6.77 -33.67 8.97
C LYS A 110 -6.40 -34.14 10.38
N SER A 111 -7.34 -34.66 11.19
CA SER A 111 -7.64 -36.09 11.29
C SER A 111 -6.40 -36.96 11.11
N GLU A 112 -5.77 -37.36 12.22
CA GLU A 112 -5.72 -38.75 12.72
C GLU A 112 -5.02 -38.79 14.09
#